data_AF-A0A3C0GID5-F1
#
_entry.id   AF-A0A3C0GID5-F1
#
_cell.length_a   1.000
_cell.length_b   1.000
_cell.length_c   1.000
_cell.angle_alpha   90.00
_cell.angle_beta   90.00
_cell.angle_gamma   90.00
#
_symmetry.space_group_name_H-M   'P 1'
#
loop_
_entity.id
_entity.type
_entity.pdbx_description
1 polymer ?
#
loop_
_entity_poly.entity_id
_entity_poly.type
_entity_poly.pdbx_seq_one_letter_code
_entity_poly.pdbx_strand_id
1 'polypeptide(L)'
;MLDAVGVIKQVYQHARDCGAKWVLFGGDLFDRRKSIDVDTYNKIHQTILSESRDGVKSILLVGNHDQANRSGTIHALERFNSSSSCFVADDPKWWPLDKRLGVGLFTVPYYDDGEVIAAHALEGINNKPDWVKKSILLIHYGVQGAKIGPGDYVIPCELSLPMLHPDRWDIIFSGHYHIGQQIGS
;
A
#
# COMPACT_ATOMS: atom_id res chain seq x y z
N MET A 1 22.78 12.78 -1.88
CA MET A 1 21.84 11.88 -1.19
C MET A 1 20.47 12.52 -1.30
N LEU A 2 19.49 11.83 -1.89
CA LEU A 2 18.13 12.36 -1.96
C LEU A 2 17.45 12.15 -0.62
N ASP A 3 16.70 13.14 -0.15
CA ASP A 3 15.78 12.95 0.96
C ASP A 3 14.51 12.21 0.50
N ALA A 4 13.65 11.82 1.44
CA ALA A 4 12.42 11.08 1.14
C ALA A 4 11.52 11.83 0.15
N VAL A 5 11.46 13.16 0.23
CA VAL A 5 10.67 14.02 -0.67
C VAL A 5 11.23 13.95 -2.09
N GLY A 6 12.54 14.00 -2.25
CA GLY A 6 13.22 13.84 -3.54
C GLY A 6 12.93 12.47 -4.18
N VAL A 7 12.93 11.40 -3.38
CA VAL A 7 12.58 10.04 -3.87
C VAL A 7 11.12 9.97 -4.31
N ILE A 8 10.18 10.54 -3.55
CA ILE A 8 8.76 10.58 -3.94
C ILE A 8 8.60 11.25 -5.31
N LYS A 9 9.24 12.41 -5.53
CA LYS A 9 9.19 13.10 -6.84
C LYS A 9 9.73 12.25 -7.97
N GLN A 10 10.79 11.48 -7.73
CA GLN A 10 11.34 10.56 -8.73
C GLN A 10 10.40 9.41 -9.06
N VAL A 11 9.67 8.88 -8.08
CA VAL A 11 8.63 7.86 -8.32
C VAL A 11 7.55 8.40 -9.25
N TYR A 12 7.05 9.61 -9.00
CA TYR A 12 6.04 10.22 -9.87
C TYR A 12 6.59 10.57 -11.25
N GLN A 13 7.83 11.07 -11.33
CA GLN A 13 8.46 11.34 -12.62
C GLN A 13 8.59 10.05 -13.43
N HIS A 14 9.07 8.98 -12.82
CA HIS A 14 9.17 7.67 -13.47
C HIS A 14 7.80 7.14 -13.90
N ALA A 15 6.76 7.31 -13.07
CA ALA A 15 5.40 6.93 -13.41
C ALA A 15 4.89 7.68 -14.65
N ARG A 16 5.17 8.99 -14.77
CA ARG A 16 4.85 9.75 -15.98
C ARG A 16 5.64 9.25 -17.19
N ASP A 17 6.94 9.03 -17.03
CA ASP A 17 7.83 8.62 -18.12
C ASP A 17 7.43 7.26 -18.70
N CYS A 18 6.94 6.33 -17.88
CA CYS A 18 6.45 5.03 -18.31
C CYS A 18 4.95 4.99 -18.66
N GLY A 19 4.25 6.13 -18.56
CA GLY A 19 2.82 6.24 -18.86
C GLY A 19 1.91 5.56 -17.84
N ALA A 20 2.38 5.33 -16.61
CA ALA A 20 1.57 4.80 -15.52
C ALA A 20 0.51 5.81 -15.09
N LYS A 21 -0.72 5.31 -14.90
CA LYS A 21 -1.86 6.12 -14.42
C LYS A 21 -1.95 6.20 -12.89
N TRP A 22 -1.27 5.29 -12.20
CA TRP A 22 -1.40 5.07 -10.76
C TRP A 22 -0.03 4.87 -10.11
N VAL A 23 0.17 5.48 -8.94
CA VAL A 23 1.20 5.12 -7.96
C VAL A 23 0.51 4.52 -6.74
N LEU A 24 0.95 3.33 -6.35
CA LEU A 24 0.42 2.63 -5.18
C LEU A 24 1.48 2.69 -4.07
N PHE A 25 1.16 3.35 -2.96
CA PHE A 25 2.01 3.34 -1.77
C PHE A 25 1.57 2.19 -0.88
N GLY A 26 2.47 1.24 -0.65
CA GLY A 26 2.22 0.04 0.14
C GLY A 26 2.23 0.26 1.65
N GLY A 27 2.03 1.49 2.16
CA GLY A 27 2.07 1.85 3.58
C GLY A 27 3.43 2.30 4.08
N ASP A 28 3.44 2.77 5.33
CA ASP A 28 4.57 3.39 6.02
C ASP A 28 5.14 4.58 5.25
N LEU A 29 4.25 5.51 4.89
CA LEU A 29 4.69 6.78 4.31
C LEU A 29 5.53 7.59 5.30
N PHE A 30 5.25 7.44 6.59
CA PHE A 30 6.02 8.04 7.67
C PHE A 30 6.81 6.99 8.46
N ASP A 31 8.06 7.32 8.79
CA ASP A 31 9.00 6.44 9.49
C ASP A 31 8.63 6.14 10.95
N ARG A 32 7.91 7.05 11.63
CA ARG A 32 7.65 6.92 13.07
C ARG A 32 6.16 6.95 13.40
N ARG A 33 5.75 5.90 14.11
CA ARG A 33 4.47 5.85 14.81
C ARG A 33 4.36 6.99 15.81
N LYS A 34 3.19 7.63 15.91
CA LYS A 34 2.80 8.67 16.90
C LYS A 34 3.49 10.04 16.81
N SER A 35 4.67 10.14 16.22
CA SER A 35 5.41 11.41 16.17
C SER A 35 5.89 11.66 14.75
N ILE A 36 5.35 12.70 14.13
CA ILE A 36 5.74 13.16 12.81
C ILE A 36 6.12 14.63 12.94
N ASP A 37 7.30 14.97 12.44
CA ASP A 37 7.73 16.35 12.35
C ASP A 37 6.80 17.15 11.42
N VAL A 38 6.42 18.35 11.84
CA VAL A 38 5.41 19.16 11.12
C VAL A 38 5.91 19.60 9.75
N ASP A 39 7.18 19.97 9.63
CA ASP A 39 7.77 20.37 8.35
C ASP A 39 7.81 19.17 7.38
N THR A 40 8.21 18.01 7.88
CA THR A 40 8.21 16.74 7.13
C THR A 40 6.79 16.37 6.66
N TYR A 41 5.80 16.42 7.55
CA TYR A 41 4.40 16.14 7.23
C TYR A 41 3.91 17.04 6.11
N ASN A 42 4.08 18.36 6.27
CA ASN A 42 3.62 19.35 5.30
C ASN A 42 4.29 19.18 3.94
N LYS A 43 5.61 18.93 3.91
CA LYS A 43 6.36 18.72 2.65
C LYS A 43 5.90 17.47 1.91
N ILE A 44 5.74 16.34 2.60
CA ILE A 44 5.27 15.09 1.99
C ILE A 44 3.83 15.25 1.49
N HIS A 45 2.95 15.84 2.30
CA HIS A 45 1.56 16.10 1.96
C HIS A 45 1.43 16.97 0.71
N GLN A 46 2.10 18.12 0.68
CA GLN A 46 2.09 19.01 -0.46
C GLN A 46 2.67 18.36 -1.71
N THR A 47 3.78 17.63 -1.57
CA THR A 47 4.44 16.96 -2.70
C THR A 47 3.50 15.93 -3.32
N ILE A 48 2.97 15.00 -2.53
CA ILE A 48 2.06 13.96 -3.04
C ILE A 48 0.83 14.57 -3.68
N LEU A 49 0.16 15.53 -3.03
CA LEU A 49 -1.03 16.15 -3.62
C LEU A 49 -0.72 16.91 -4.92
N SER A 50 0.44 17.56 -5.02
CA SER A 50 0.84 18.27 -6.24
C SER A 50 1.10 17.29 -7.38
N GLU A 51 1.89 16.24 -7.12
CA GLU A 51 2.24 15.22 -8.11
C GLU A 51 1.00 14.42 -8.53
N SER A 52 0.11 14.10 -7.59
CA SER A 52 -1.13 13.39 -7.87
C SER A 52 -2.05 14.16 -8.82
N ARG A 53 -2.07 15.49 -8.71
CA ARG A 53 -2.88 16.35 -9.60
C ARG A 53 -2.31 16.45 -11.01
N ASP A 54 -1.03 16.16 -11.19
CA ASP A 54 -0.32 16.23 -12.46
C ASP A 54 -0.45 14.93 -13.30
N GLY A 55 -1.64 14.35 -13.30
CA GLY A 55 -2.02 13.25 -14.21
C GLY A 55 -1.79 11.82 -13.70
N VAL A 56 -1.07 11.62 -12.60
CA VAL A 56 -0.83 10.28 -12.01
C VAL A 56 -1.57 10.16 -10.68
N LYS A 57 -2.58 9.30 -10.58
CA LYS A 57 -3.36 9.15 -9.35
C LYS A 57 -2.61 8.33 -8.30
N SER A 58 -2.96 8.52 -7.04
CA SER A 58 -2.29 7.83 -5.93
C SER A 58 -3.27 7.12 -5.01
N ILE A 59 -2.90 5.91 -4.58
CA ILE A 59 -3.57 5.21 -3.49
C ILE A 59 -2.54 5.03 -2.38
N LEU A 60 -2.84 5.56 -1.20
CA LEU A 60 -2.00 5.50 -0.02
C LEU A 60 -2.59 4.46 0.95
N LEU A 61 -1.99 3.28 1.01
CA LEU A 61 -2.35 2.29 2.01
C LEU A 61 -1.87 2.77 3.39
N VAL A 62 -2.69 2.61 4.42
CA VAL A 62 -2.26 2.90 5.80
C VAL A 62 -1.38 1.76 6.32
N GLY A 63 -0.09 2.04 6.55
CA GLY A 63 0.85 1.11 7.18
C GLY A 63 0.85 1.22 8.72
N ASN A 64 1.65 0.39 9.39
CA ASN A 64 1.67 0.37 10.85
C ASN A 64 2.29 1.64 11.44
N HIS A 65 3.29 2.25 10.79
CA HIS A 65 3.92 3.49 11.24
C HIS A 65 3.07 4.74 10.98
N ASP A 66 2.13 4.66 10.03
CA ASP A 66 1.20 5.76 9.76
C ASP A 66 0.09 5.89 10.82
N GLN A 67 -0.16 4.85 11.61
CA GLN A 67 -1.20 4.80 12.65
C GLN A 67 -0.71 5.42 13.97
N ALA A 68 -1.52 6.26 14.62
CA ALA A 68 -1.24 6.78 15.95
C ALA A 68 -1.58 5.78 17.07
N ASN A 69 -2.50 4.85 16.81
CA ASN A 69 -2.94 3.82 17.75
C ASN A 69 -2.90 2.42 17.10
N ARG A 70 -2.97 1.36 17.91
CA ARG A 70 -2.95 -0.03 17.38
C ARG A 70 -4.26 -0.45 16.71
N SER A 71 -5.37 0.24 17.00
CA SER A 71 -6.66 -0.02 16.37
C SER A 71 -6.72 0.51 14.93
N GLY A 72 -5.73 1.28 14.47
CA GLY A 72 -5.71 1.90 13.15
C GLY A 72 -6.71 3.04 12.94
N THR A 73 -7.56 3.33 13.92
CA THR A 73 -8.65 4.32 13.82
C THR A 73 -8.18 5.77 13.77
N ILE A 74 -6.92 6.04 14.13
CA ILE A 74 -6.30 7.36 14.01
C ILE A 74 -5.00 7.17 13.23
N HIS A 75 -4.86 7.86 12.10
CA HIS A 75 -3.67 7.77 11.24
C HIS A 75 -3.34 9.11 10.58
N ALA A 76 -2.07 9.27 10.20
CA ALA A 76 -1.55 10.52 9.63
C ALA A 76 -2.08 10.81 8.22
N LEU A 77 -2.57 9.78 7.51
CA LEU A 77 -2.96 9.88 6.11
C LEU A 77 -4.34 10.52 5.87
N GLU A 78 -5.16 10.74 6.90
CA GLU A 78 -6.56 11.20 6.76
C GLU A 78 -6.69 12.45 5.85
N ARG A 79 -5.75 13.40 5.95
CA ARG A 79 -5.78 14.66 5.20
C ARG A 79 -5.32 14.55 3.74
N PHE A 80 -4.84 13.38 3.30
CA PHE A 80 -4.47 13.15 1.91
C PHE A 80 -5.69 12.90 1.02
N ASN A 81 -6.83 12.47 1.60
CA ASN A 81 -8.09 12.25 0.87
C ASN A 81 -8.82 13.56 0.48
N SER A 82 -8.09 14.66 0.35
CA SER A 82 -8.61 16.00 0.07
C SER A 82 -8.65 16.34 -1.43
N SER A 83 -8.36 15.37 -2.31
CA SER A 83 -8.34 15.58 -3.76
C SER A 83 -8.95 14.40 -4.50
N SER A 84 -9.43 14.63 -5.73
CA SER A 84 -9.95 13.59 -6.62
C SER A 84 -8.86 12.72 -7.27
N SER A 85 -7.59 12.94 -6.91
CA SER A 85 -6.44 12.24 -7.48
C SER A 85 -5.55 11.54 -6.46
N CYS A 86 -5.79 11.72 -5.16
CA CYS A 86 -5.08 11.02 -4.09
C CYS A 86 -6.11 10.41 -3.13
N PHE A 87 -6.05 9.09 -2.97
CA PHE A 87 -6.99 8.32 -2.18
C PHE A 87 -6.28 7.63 -1.03
N VAL A 88 -6.96 7.51 0.11
CA VAL A 88 -6.44 6.80 1.28
C VAL A 88 -7.16 5.46 1.38
N ALA A 89 -6.39 4.40 1.54
CA ALA A 89 -6.86 3.04 1.79
C ALA A 89 -6.62 2.70 3.27
N ASP A 90 -7.61 3.09 4.08
CA ASP A 90 -7.74 2.92 5.52
C ASP A 90 -8.80 1.88 5.90
N ASP A 91 -9.48 1.28 4.91
CA ASP A 91 -10.40 0.16 5.07
C ASP A 91 -10.25 -0.89 3.94
N PRO A 92 -10.62 -2.16 4.18
CA PRO A 92 -10.63 -3.20 3.16
C PRO A 92 -11.69 -2.94 2.08
N LYS A 93 -11.26 -2.63 0.85
CA LYS A 93 -12.18 -2.37 -0.27
C LYS A 93 -11.57 -2.51 -1.65
N TRP A 94 -12.45 -2.60 -2.64
CA TRP A 94 -12.13 -2.61 -4.06
C TRP A 94 -12.03 -1.19 -4.65
N TRP A 95 -10.93 -0.93 -5.34
CA TRP A 95 -10.66 0.28 -6.11
C TRP A 95 -10.67 -0.01 -7.61
N PRO A 96 -11.40 0.78 -8.41
CA PRO A 96 -11.41 0.64 -9.87
C PRO A 96 -10.21 1.35 -10.51
N LEU A 97 -9.10 0.63 -10.69
CA LEU A 97 -7.92 1.19 -11.38
C LEU A 97 -8.19 1.43 -12.86
N ASP A 98 -8.86 0.49 -13.55
CA ASP A 98 -9.34 0.67 -14.92
C ASP A 98 -10.58 -0.21 -15.17
N LYS A 99 -11.79 0.39 -15.10
CA LYS A 99 -13.05 -0.34 -15.34
C LYS A 99 -13.21 -0.85 -16.76
N ARG A 100 -12.59 -0.21 -17.76
CA ARG A 100 -12.71 -0.62 -19.16
C ARG A 100 -11.94 -1.92 -19.40
N LEU A 101 -10.76 -2.02 -18.80
CA LEU A 101 -9.92 -3.22 -18.85
C LEU A 101 -10.29 -4.24 -17.77
N GLY A 102 -11.11 -3.86 -16.78
CA GLY A 102 -11.51 -4.72 -15.67
C GLY A 102 -10.41 -4.91 -14.63
N VAL A 103 -9.53 -3.91 -14.44
CA VAL A 103 -8.44 -3.96 -13.44
C VAL A 103 -8.94 -3.40 -12.12
N GLY A 104 -9.01 -4.27 -11.11
CA GLY A 104 -9.39 -3.92 -9.74
C GLY A 104 -8.22 -4.12 -8.77
N LEU A 105 -8.14 -3.24 -7.79
CA LEU A 105 -7.21 -3.33 -6.67
C LEU A 105 -8.02 -3.53 -5.39
N PHE A 106 -7.76 -4.60 -4.66
CA PHE A 106 -8.27 -4.79 -3.30
C PHE A 106 -7.17 -4.40 -2.32
N THR A 107 -7.45 -3.46 -1.43
CA THR A 107 -6.50 -3.00 -0.42
C THR A 107 -6.86 -3.55 0.95
N VAL A 108 -5.87 -3.92 1.76
CA VAL A 108 -6.08 -4.21 3.18
C VAL A 108 -5.05 -3.41 3.99
N PRO A 109 -5.47 -2.41 4.80
CA PRO A 109 -4.54 -1.64 5.63
C PRO A 109 -3.89 -2.53 6.70
N TYR A 110 -2.88 -2.02 7.41
CA TYR A 110 -2.26 -2.77 8.49
C TYR A 110 -3.24 -3.06 9.63
N TYR A 111 -3.30 -4.34 10.02
CA TYR A 111 -3.86 -4.81 11.29
C TYR A 111 -2.75 -5.51 12.07
N ASP A 112 -2.79 -5.42 13.40
CA ASP A 112 -1.80 -6.05 14.29
C ASP A 112 -2.05 -7.56 14.48
N ASP A 113 -2.49 -8.23 13.41
CA ASP A 113 -2.91 -9.64 13.38
C ASP A 113 -2.91 -10.15 11.92
N GLY A 114 -2.09 -11.16 11.62
CA GLY A 114 -1.97 -11.72 10.27
C GLY A 114 -3.22 -12.50 9.83
N GLU A 115 -3.95 -13.12 10.76
CA GLU A 115 -5.19 -13.84 10.43
C GLU A 115 -6.30 -12.86 10.01
N VAL A 116 -6.34 -11.67 10.61
CA VAL A 116 -7.26 -10.60 10.19
C VAL A 116 -6.97 -10.14 8.76
N ILE A 117 -5.69 -9.99 8.40
CA ILE A 117 -5.28 -9.67 7.03
C ILE A 117 -5.73 -10.77 6.06
N ALA A 118 -5.48 -12.04 6.39
CA ALA A 118 -5.89 -13.19 5.59
C ALA A 118 -7.41 -13.27 5.41
N ALA A 119 -8.17 -13.02 6.48
CA ALA A 119 -9.63 -13.01 6.45
C ALA A 119 -10.16 -11.94 5.50
N HIS A 120 -9.61 -10.72 5.53
CA HIS A 120 -9.98 -9.67 4.58
C HIS A 120 -9.54 -9.97 3.15
N ALA A 121 -8.38 -10.59 2.94
CA ALA A 121 -7.98 -11.05 1.61
C ALA A 121 -8.99 -12.07 1.05
N LEU A 122 -9.43 -13.03 1.87
CA LEU A 122 -10.47 -13.99 1.48
C LEU A 122 -11.83 -13.30 1.23
N GLU A 123 -12.20 -12.33 2.05
CA GLU A 123 -13.39 -11.49 1.85
C GLU A 123 -13.34 -10.77 0.50
N GLY A 124 -12.21 -10.15 0.16
CA GLY A 124 -12.01 -9.47 -1.12
C GLY A 124 -12.20 -10.39 -2.31
N ILE A 125 -11.75 -11.65 -2.21
CA ILE A 125 -11.98 -12.66 -3.24
C ILE A 125 -13.47 -13.03 -3.34
N ASN A 126 -14.13 -13.27 -2.21
CA ASN A 126 -15.53 -13.70 -2.18
C ASN A 126 -16.50 -12.60 -2.63
N ASN A 127 -16.16 -11.34 -2.35
CA ASN A 127 -16.92 -10.15 -2.72
C ASN A 127 -16.34 -9.45 -3.96
N LYS A 128 -15.58 -10.17 -4.80
CA LYS A 128 -14.98 -9.63 -6.02
C LYS A 128 -16.07 -9.12 -6.97
N PRO A 129 -16.07 -7.83 -7.35
CA PRO A 129 -17.07 -7.30 -8.27
C PRO A 129 -16.99 -7.95 -9.66
N ASP A 130 -18.14 -8.16 -10.30
CA ASP A 130 -18.24 -8.81 -11.62
C ASP A 130 -17.43 -8.13 -12.74
N TRP A 131 -17.18 -6.81 -12.61
CA TRP A 131 -16.38 -6.07 -13.58
C TRP A 131 -14.87 -6.33 -13.46
N VAL A 132 -14.41 -6.94 -12.36
CA VAL A 132 -12.99 -7.23 -12.11
C VAL A 132 -12.58 -8.50 -12.84
N LYS A 133 -11.79 -8.32 -13.90
CA LYS A 133 -11.14 -9.38 -14.69
C LYS A 133 -9.71 -9.62 -14.25
N LYS A 134 -9.04 -8.56 -13.79
CA LYS A 134 -7.66 -8.56 -13.28
C LYS A 134 -7.66 -8.07 -11.84
N SER A 135 -7.28 -8.92 -10.91
CA SER A 135 -7.33 -8.66 -9.47
C SER A 135 -5.95 -8.49 -8.87
N ILE A 136 -5.72 -7.33 -8.26
CA ILE A 136 -4.50 -7.01 -7.54
C ILE A 136 -4.84 -6.95 -6.05
N LEU A 137 -4.06 -7.63 -5.20
CA LEU A 137 -4.12 -7.46 -3.75
C LEU A 137 -2.97 -6.55 -3.31
N LEU A 138 -3.25 -5.57 -2.46
CA LEU A 138 -2.23 -4.72 -1.84
C LEU A 138 -2.44 -4.70 -0.34
N ILE A 139 -1.44 -5.19 0.39
CA ILE A 139 -1.43 -5.26 1.85
C ILE A 139 -0.21 -4.56 2.43
N HIS A 140 -0.24 -4.29 3.73
CA HIS A 140 0.93 -3.88 4.49
C HIS A 140 1.12 -4.87 5.63
N TYR A 141 1.84 -5.95 5.39
CA TYR A 141 2.16 -6.93 6.43
C TYR A 141 3.38 -7.76 6.04
N GLY A 142 4.07 -8.30 7.04
CA GLY A 142 5.12 -9.28 6.78
C GLY A 142 4.56 -10.54 6.13
N VAL A 143 5.30 -11.17 5.23
CA VAL A 143 4.93 -12.50 4.71
C VAL A 143 6.06 -13.46 5.02
N GLN A 144 5.73 -14.65 5.53
CA GLN A 144 6.72 -15.69 5.81
C GLN A 144 7.58 -16.01 4.58
N GLY A 145 8.88 -16.20 4.81
CA GLY A 145 9.86 -16.44 3.75
C GLY A 145 10.48 -15.18 3.17
N ALA A 146 10.01 -13.99 3.57
CA ALA A 146 10.67 -12.74 3.22
C ALA A 146 11.94 -12.51 4.03
N LYS A 147 12.93 -11.88 3.40
CA LYS A 147 14.17 -11.41 4.03
C LYS A 147 13.95 -10.02 4.66
N ILE A 148 14.41 -9.82 5.89
CA ILE A 148 14.23 -8.57 6.63
C ILE A 148 15.52 -7.73 6.81
N GLY A 149 16.66 -8.20 6.30
CA GLY A 149 17.94 -7.52 6.50
C GLY A 149 19.12 -8.23 5.83
N PRO A 150 20.35 -7.67 5.97
CA PRO A 150 21.57 -8.16 5.32
C PRO A 150 22.05 -9.57 5.73
N GLY A 151 21.28 -10.31 6.52
CA GLY A 151 21.68 -11.60 7.09
C GLY A 151 20.71 -12.76 6.83
N ASP A 152 19.84 -12.65 5.82
CA ASP A 152 18.83 -13.67 5.48
C ASP A 152 17.94 -14.11 6.67
N TYR A 153 17.86 -13.28 7.72
CA TYR A 153 17.02 -13.57 8.88
C TYR A 153 15.54 -13.51 8.46
N VAL A 154 14.80 -14.55 8.79
CA VAL A 154 13.35 -14.65 8.55
C VAL A 154 12.69 -14.51 9.92
N ILE A 155 11.93 -13.43 10.14
CA ILE A 155 11.07 -13.35 11.33
C ILE A 155 9.97 -14.41 11.18
N PRO A 156 9.64 -15.15 12.25
CA PRO A 156 8.38 -15.89 12.31
C PRO A 156 7.23 -14.88 12.23
N CYS A 157 6.79 -14.57 11.01
CA CYS A 157 5.62 -13.76 10.76
C CYS A 157 4.39 -14.69 10.80
N GLU A 158 3.27 -14.24 11.32
CA GLU A 158 2.05 -15.07 11.42
C GLU A 158 1.42 -15.33 10.04
N LEU A 159 1.63 -14.42 9.08
CA LEU A 159 1.01 -14.52 7.76
C LEU A 159 1.87 -15.35 6.80
N SER A 160 1.42 -16.58 6.53
CA SER A 160 2.00 -17.42 5.49
C SER A 160 1.44 -17.07 4.11
N LEU A 161 2.24 -17.24 3.05
CA LEU A 161 1.80 -16.97 1.68
C LEU A 161 0.51 -17.72 1.28
N PRO A 162 0.31 -19.01 1.60
CA PRO A 162 -0.93 -19.72 1.27
C PRO A 162 -2.20 -19.10 1.87
N MET A 163 -2.12 -18.42 3.02
CA MET A 163 -3.27 -17.75 3.65
C MET A 163 -3.80 -16.58 2.81
N LEU A 164 -2.98 -16.04 1.91
CA LEU A 164 -3.40 -14.96 0.99
C LEU A 164 -4.04 -15.50 -0.30
N HIS A 165 -4.12 -16.81 -0.48
CA HIS A 165 -4.66 -17.47 -1.67
C HIS A 165 -4.03 -16.94 -2.97
N PRO A 166 -2.70 -17.04 -3.17
CA PRO A 166 -1.99 -16.44 -4.30
C PRO A 166 -2.57 -16.84 -5.66
N ASP A 167 -3.05 -18.09 -5.80
CA ASP A 167 -3.66 -18.59 -7.05
C ASP A 167 -4.99 -17.90 -7.42
N ARG A 168 -5.57 -17.11 -6.52
CA ARG A 168 -6.86 -16.40 -6.72
C ARG A 168 -6.68 -14.90 -7.01
N TRP A 169 -5.44 -14.42 -6.99
CA TRP A 169 -5.06 -13.06 -7.35
C TRP A 169 -4.17 -13.09 -8.60
N ASP A 170 -4.26 -12.09 -9.48
CA ASP A 170 -3.30 -11.99 -10.59
C ASP A 170 -1.93 -11.52 -10.08
N ILE A 171 -1.90 -10.70 -9.02
CA ILE A 171 -0.66 -10.25 -8.36
C ILE A 171 -0.96 -9.78 -6.93
N ILE A 172 0.00 -10.00 -6.03
CA ILE A 172 -0.04 -9.54 -4.64
C ILE A 172 1.16 -8.63 -4.40
N PHE A 173 0.91 -7.42 -3.92
CA PHE A 173 1.93 -6.50 -3.42
C PHE A 173 1.83 -6.42 -1.89
N SER A 174 2.97 -6.46 -1.22
CA SER A 174 3.06 -6.20 0.22
C SER A 174 4.09 -5.11 0.52
N GLY A 175 3.74 -4.21 1.45
CA GLY A 175 4.68 -3.32 2.13
C GLY A 175 5.31 -3.96 3.37
N HIS A 176 5.71 -3.14 4.34
CA HIS A 176 6.29 -3.49 5.66
C HIS A 176 7.79 -3.81 5.66
N TYR A 177 8.30 -4.58 4.71
CA TYR A 177 9.74 -4.88 4.64
C TYR A 177 10.50 -3.94 3.70
N HIS A 178 11.66 -3.45 4.14
CA HIS A 178 12.44 -2.43 3.42
C HIS A 178 13.26 -2.98 2.24
N ILE A 179 13.38 -4.31 2.13
CA ILE A 179 14.09 -4.97 1.03
C ILE A 179 13.08 -5.38 -0.03
N GLY A 180 13.21 -4.79 -1.22
CA GLY A 180 12.45 -5.19 -2.40
C GLY A 180 12.79 -6.64 -2.80
N GLN A 181 11.77 -7.47 -2.88
CA GLN A 181 11.90 -8.91 -3.13
C GLN A 181 10.64 -9.48 -3.76
N GLN A 182 10.79 -10.61 -4.45
CA GLN A 182 9.69 -11.40 -4.96
C GLN A 182 9.61 -12.71 -4.18
N ILE A 183 8.41 -13.06 -3.73
CA ILE A 183 8.12 -14.30 -3.01
C ILE A 183 7.04 -15.03 -3.79
N GLY A 184 7.31 -16.28 -4.18
CA GLY A 184 6.44 -17.04 -5.07
C GLY A 184 6.58 -16.65 -6.54
N SER A 185 5.95 -17.44 -7.41
CA SER A 185 6.00 -17.35 -8.88
C SER A 185 4.62 -17.52 -9.47
#